data_AF-A0A2P8GKR1-F1
#
_entry.id   AF-A0A2P8GKR1-F1
#
_cell.length_a   1.000
_cell.length_b   1.000
_cell.length_c   1.000
_cell.angle_alpha   90.00
_cell.angle_beta   90.00
_cell.angle_gamma   90.00
#
_symmetry.space_group_name_H-M   'P 1'
#
loop_
_entity.id
_entity.type
_entity.pdbx_description
1 polymer ?
#
loop_
_entity_poly.entity_id
_entity_poly.type
_entity_poly.pdbx_seq_one_letter_code
_entity_poly.pdbx_strand_id
1 'polypeptide(L)'
;MNLHDPVGSNRIDTTVTVRDSSSMKAPELPAKYLSQVKQKSMHVEEQVNKRADKALSRLLRQEKKMKARLWKVDSVAAGNIFSKSIDSLGSLKAGLKNKVTGKLPLGNSYLDSLGSSLKFLEGKGELLGASKGKLAGVTGNIESLQGKLQQAEQIKAYIREHKKQLKEQLSQYAGFAKDLQKINKEAYYYGQQINEYKSVLKDKKKAEAKAMELLKKMPAYNDFLRKNSQLASLFNLGAAGNNTAQSLEGLQTRTQVEQLIQQRLGNDPGARQAVSQQMDQAKSQLNELKNKFPDLDNAGDMPDFKPNPMKTKSFLQRLEFGGNIQFQKSSRYFPTTTDIAGQVGYKFHKNGTAGIGASYKLGMGTGWNNIAISHQGMGLRSFVDWKLKGTFFVNGGFEQNYVSTITHSDQLKDWKGWQGSALLGISKKYKVSAKMKGNIMVLYDFLAKRNMPSTSPIKLRIGYNF
;
A
#
# COMPACT_ATOMS: atom_id res chain seq x y z
N MET A 1 11.34 -26.28 -97.65
CA MET A 1 11.16 -27.57 -96.95
C MET A 1 11.04 -27.24 -95.46
N ASN A 2 9.80 -27.30 -94.92
CA ASN A 2 9.31 -27.36 -93.52
C ASN A 2 9.90 -26.44 -92.42
N LEU A 3 9.20 -25.93 -91.41
CA LEU A 3 7.80 -25.66 -91.02
C LEU A 3 7.91 -25.00 -89.59
N HIS A 4 7.12 -23.96 -89.32
CA HIS A 4 6.60 -23.51 -88.00
C HIS A 4 7.50 -22.88 -86.89
N ASP A 5 7.15 -21.64 -86.55
CA ASP A 5 7.30 -20.90 -85.27
C ASP A 5 6.40 -21.49 -84.11
N PRO A 6 6.24 -20.92 -82.88
CA PRO A 6 7.09 -20.14 -81.93
C PRO A 6 6.93 -20.56 -80.42
N VAL A 7 7.46 -19.73 -79.49
CA VAL A 7 6.97 -19.39 -78.12
C VAL A 7 7.75 -19.92 -76.89
N GLY A 8 8.04 -18.99 -75.95
CA GLY A 8 8.92 -19.15 -74.79
C GLY A 8 8.32 -19.76 -73.51
N SER A 9 9.17 -19.90 -72.50
CA SER A 9 8.77 -19.89 -71.08
C SER A 9 9.99 -19.63 -70.20
N ASN A 10 9.98 -18.48 -69.52
CA ASN A 10 10.85 -18.18 -68.38
C ASN A 10 10.57 -19.17 -67.25
N ARG A 11 11.58 -19.90 -66.78
CA ARG A 11 11.56 -20.53 -65.45
C ARG A 11 12.64 -19.90 -64.58
N ILE A 12 12.19 -18.98 -63.72
CA ILE A 12 12.94 -18.45 -62.58
C ILE A 12 12.91 -19.52 -61.50
N ASP A 13 14.08 -20.10 -61.23
CA ASP A 13 14.25 -21.07 -60.16
C ASP A 13 14.07 -20.36 -58.81
N THR A 14 12.95 -20.64 -58.15
CA THR A 14 12.52 -19.94 -56.94
C THR A 14 12.82 -20.84 -55.75
N THR A 15 14.08 -20.89 -55.31
CA THR A 15 14.42 -21.36 -53.97
C THR A 15 14.12 -20.25 -52.97
N VAL A 16 12.83 -20.03 -52.70
CA VAL A 16 12.39 -19.27 -51.53
C VAL A 16 12.64 -20.17 -50.33
N THR A 17 13.74 -19.92 -49.62
CA THR A 17 13.84 -20.28 -48.21
C THR A 17 12.62 -19.71 -47.52
N VAL A 18 11.70 -20.58 -47.12
CA VAL A 18 10.55 -20.26 -46.28
C VAL A 18 11.12 -19.66 -45.00
N ARG A 19 11.14 -18.33 -44.94
CA ARG A 19 11.27 -17.61 -43.67
C ARG A 19 10.08 -18.01 -42.84
N ASP A 20 10.35 -18.83 -41.83
CA ASP A 20 9.42 -19.18 -40.78
C ASP A 20 8.72 -17.91 -40.25
N SER A 21 7.39 -17.87 -40.40
CA SER A 21 6.53 -16.74 -40.03
C SER A 21 6.43 -16.52 -38.50
N SER A 22 7.32 -17.13 -37.71
CA SER A 22 7.45 -16.93 -36.27
C SER A 22 8.07 -15.59 -35.89
N SER A 23 8.60 -14.82 -36.85
CA SER A 23 9.02 -13.43 -36.65
C SER A 23 7.87 -12.43 -36.81
N MET A 24 6.73 -12.65 -36.14
CA MET A 24 5.93 -11.48 -35.75
C MET A 24 6.83 -10.64 -34.84
N LYS A 25 7.17 -9.40 -35.26
CA LYS A 25 7.93 -8.45 -34.43
C LYS A 25 7.40 -8.52 -33.01
N ALA A 26 8.17 -9.16 -32.13
CA ALA A 26 7.74 -9.35 -30.77
C ALA A 26 7.53 -7.95 -30.18
N PRO A 27 6.37 -7.67 -29.57
CA PRO A 27 6.03 -6.31 -29.17
C PRO A 27 7.08 -5.82 -28.16
N GLU A 28 7.79 -4.75 -28.52
CA GLU A 28 8.77 -4.14 -27.64
C GLU A 28 8.11 -3.79 -26.30
N LEU A 29 8.80 -4.14 -25.21
CA LEU A 29 8.30 -3.80 -23.90
C LEU A 29 8.30 -2.28 -23.70
N PRO A 30 7.36 -1.73 -22.91
CA PRO A 30 7.37 -0.31 -22.59
C PRO A 30 8.74 0.11 -22.04
N ALA A 31 9.41 1.07 -22.68
CA ALA A 31 10.76 1.53 -22.28
C ALA A 31 10.84 1.97 -20.80
N LYS A 32 9.71 2.41 -20.23
CA LYS A 32 9.59 2.80 -18.82
C LYS A 32 9.45 1.62 -17.85
N TYR A 33 9.21 0.39 -18.32
CA TYR A 33 8.99 -0.79 -17.47
C TYR A 33 10.14 -1.02 -16.48
N LEU A 34 11.36 -1.21 -17.00
CA LEU A 34 12.54 -1.44 -16.17
C LEU A 34 12.79 -0.28 -15.20
N SER A 35 12.61 0.97 -15.64
CA SER A 35 12.76 2.14 -14.76
C SER A 35 11.72 2.20 -13.64
N GLN A 36 10.46 1.82 -13.90
CA GLN A 36 9.40 1.79 -12.89
C GLN A 36 9.62 0.68 -11.88
N VAL A 37 10.01 -0.52 -12.34
CA VAL A 37 10.37 -1.64 -11.47
C VAL A 37 11.56 -1.27 -10.59
N LYS A 38 12.61 -0.67 -11.19
CA LYS A 38 13.79 -0.18 -10.46
C LYS A 38 13.41 0.82 -9.37
N GLN A 39 12.69 1.89 -9.69
CA GLN A 39 12.30 2.91 -8.72
C GLN A 39 11.42 2.34 -7.60
N LYS A 40 10.44 1.49 -7.95
CA LYS A 40 9.55 0.83 -6.98
C LYS A 40 10.34 -0.08 -6.06
N SER A 41 11.27 -0.88 -6.59
CA SER A 41 12.10 -1.79 -5.79
C SER A 41 12.96 -1.04 -4.78
N MET A 42 13.69 -0.01 -5.21
CA MET A 42 14.53 0.83 -4.34
C MET A 42 13.71 1.53 -3.25
N HIS A 43 12.54 2.06 -3.61
CA HIS A 43 11.68 2.76 -2.65
C HIS A 43 11.16 1.83 -1.55
N VAL A 44 10.69 0.63 -1.93
CA VAL A 44 10.21 -0.35 -0.95
C VAL A 44 11.37 -0.88 -0.12
N GLU A 45 12.54 -1.12 -0.72
CA GLU A 45 13.75 -1.56 -0.02
C GLU A 45 14.16 -0.56 1.08
N GLU A 46 14.23 0.73 0.74
CA GLU A 46 14.54 1.80 1.69
C GLU A 46 13.51 1.87 2.82
N GLN A 47 12.22 1.74 2.49
CA GLN A 47 11.14 1.74 3.49
C GLN A 47 11.24 0.56 4.46
N VAL A 48 11.44 -0.65 3.94
CA VAL A 48 11.63 -1.87 4.73
C VAL A 48 12.81 -1.69 5.67
N ASN A 49 13.96 -1.24 5.15
CA ASN A 49 15.17 -1.06 5.94
C ASN A 49 14.99 0.00 7.05
N LYS A 50 14.43 1.16 6.70
CA LYS A 50 14.16 2.26 7.64
C LYS A 50 13.19 1.84 8.76
N ARG A 51 12.20 1.01 8.45
CA ARG A 51 11.26 0.50 9.48
C ARG A 51 11.89 -0.57 10.36
N ALA A 52 12.69 -1.46 9.79
CA ALA A 52 13.45 -2.44 10.57
C ALA A 52 14.41 -1.74 11.55
N ASP A 53 15.18 -0.77 11.08
CA ASP A 53 16.09 0.02 11.92
C ASP A 53 15.35 0.74 13.06
N LYS A 54 14.21 1.35 12.74
CA LYS A 54 13.38 2.04 13.72
C LYS A 54 12.77 1.10 14.76
N ALA A 55 12.33 -0.09 14.35
CA ALA A 55 11.79 -1.09 15.27
C ALA A 55 12.89 -1.61 16.21
N LEU A 56 14.02 -2.05 15.66
CA LEU A 56 15.16 -2.53 16.45
C LEU A 56 15.71 -1.45 17.39
N SER A 57 15.84 -0.20 16.92
CA SER A 57 16.31 0.91 17.76
C SER A 57 15.38 1.21 18.93
N ARG A 58 14.06 1.05 18.75
CA ARG A 58 13.10 1.25 19.83
C ARG A 58 13.13 0.10 20.82
N LEU A 59 13.17 -1.14 20.36
CA LEU A 59 13.32 -2.31 21.22
C LEU A 59 14.61 -2.25 22.04
N LEU A 60 15.75 -1.93 21.40
CA LEU A 60 17.03 -1.71 22.09
C LEU A 60 16.93 -0.66 23.21
N ARG A 61 16.24 0.46 22.95
CA ARG A 61 16.05 1.50 23.97
C ARG A 61 15.13 1.02 25.09
N GLN A 62 14.10 0.26 24.79
CA GLN A 62 13.18 -0.29 25.79
C GLN A 62 13.90 -1.32 26.66
N GLU A 63 14.65 -2.24 26.07
CA GLU A 63 15.39 -3.26 26.80
C GLU A 63 16.52 -2.69 27.64
N LYS A 64 17.28 -1.70 27.15
CA LYS A 64 18.28 -1.01 27.98
C LYS A 64 17.64 -0.33 29.20
N LYS A 65 16.44 0.24 29.04
CA LYS A 65 15.68 0.83 30.16
C LYS A 65 15.19 -0.24 31.14
N MET A 66 14.69 -1.35 30.64
CA MET A 66 14.24 -2.45 31.51
C MET A 66 15.42 -3.09 32.24
N LYS A 67 16.55 -3.32 31.55
CA LYS A 67 17.82 -3.78 32.15
C LYS A 67 18.24 -2.85 33.28
N ALA A 68 18.31 -1.53 33.05
CA ALA A 68 18.70 -0.56 34.07
C ALA A 68 17.74 -0.53 35.28
N ARG A 69 16.45 -0.80 35.07
CA ARG A 69 15.47 -0.89 36.16
C ARG A 69 15.60 -2.20 36.93
N LEU A 70 15.71 -3.33 36.23
CA LEU A 70 15.88 -4.64 36.85
C LEU A 70 17.21 -4.73 37.58
N TRP A 71 18.27 -4.11 37.06
CA TRP A 71 19.59 -4.10 37.68
C TRP A 71 19.60 -3.53 39.10
N LYS A 72 18.69 -2.60 39.41
CA LYS A 72 18.53 -2.01 40.75
C LYS A 72 17.88 -2.96 41.76
N VAL A 73 17.23 -4.02 41.27
CA VAL A 73 16.48 -5.00 42.07
C VAL A 73 17.24 -6.32 42.10
N ASP A 74 17.67 -6.78 40.92
CA ASP A 74 18.36 -8.05 40.68
C ASP A 74 19.34 -7.87 39.51
N SER A 75 20.60 -7.61 39.85
CA SER A 75 21.67 -7.37 38.87
C SER A 75 22.03 -8.61 38.07
N VAL A 76 21.93 -9.80 38.67
CA VAL A 76 22.23 -11.08 38.03
C VAL A 76 21.17 -11.40 36.98
N ALA A 77 19.88 -11.33 37.35
CA ALA A 77 18.81 -11.54 36.39
C ALA A 77 18.77 -10.47 35.30
N ALA A 78 19.07 -9.20 35.62
CA ALA A 78 19.21 -8.16 34.62
C ALA A 78 20.33 -8.45 33.60
N GLY A 79 21.44 -9.02 34.06
CA GLY A 79 22.51 -9.52 33.20
C GLY A 79 22.04 -10.65 32.28
N ASN A 80 21.43 -11.68 32.88
CA ASN A 80 21.03 -12.91 32.19
C ASN A 80 19.90 -12.70 31.17
N ILE A 81 18.91 -11.87 31.51
CA ILE A 81 17.73 -11.64 30.66
C ILE A 81 18.05 -10.73 29.48
N PHE A 82 18.80 -9.64 29.70
CA PHE A 82 18.90 -8.56 28.71
C PHE A 82 20.22 -8.47 27.95
N SER A 83 21.34 -9.05 28.43
CA SER A 83 22.63 -8.82 27.77
C SER A 83 22.68 -9.47 26.39
N LYS A 84 22.35 -10.76 26.31
CA LYS A 84 22.30 -11.51 25.03
C LYS A 84 21.30 -10.91 24.04
N SER A 85 20.14 -10.43 24.52
CA SER A 85 19.12 -9.87 23.64
C SER A 85 19.50 -8.49 23.11
N ILE A 86 20.13 -7.64 23.93
CA ILE A 86 20.64 -6.33 23.51
C ILE A 86 21.74 -6.52 22.44
N ASP A 87 22.64 -7.49 22.63
CA ASP A 87 23.70 -7.78 21.66
C ASP A 87 23.11 -8.34 20.35
N SER A 88 22.15 -9.27 20.45
CA SER A 88 21.44 -9.84 19.30
C SER A 88 20.70 -8.75 18.51
N LEU A 89 19.95 -7.87 19.18
CA LEU A 89 19.28 -6.73 18.55
C LEU A 89 20.28 -5.73 17.93
N GLY A 90 21.43 -5.53 18.57
CA GLY A 90 22.52 -4.71 18.06
C GLY A 90 23.11 -5.29 16.76
N SER A 91 23.36 -6.60 16.74
CA SER A 91 23.86 -7.32 15.56
C SER A 91 22.87 -7.31 14.40
N LEU A 92 21.58 -7.54 14.66
CA LEU A 92 20.50 -7.44 13.68
C LEU A 92 20.44 -6.05 13.07
N LYS A 93 20.58 -5.01 13.90
CA LYS A 93 20.59 -3.62 13.46
C LYS A 93 21.84 -3.30 12.63
N ALA A 94 23.01 -3.77 13.02
CA ALA A 94 24.23 -3.59 12.24
C ALA A 94 24.13 -4.27 10.86
N GLY A 95 23.57 -5.49 10.82
CA GLY A 95 23.33 -6.25 9.60
C GLY A 95 22.38 -5.58 8.60
N LEU A 96 21.55 -4.63 9.03
CA LEU A 96 20.68 -3.84 8.14
C LEU A 96 21.47 -2.96 7.17
N LYS A 97 22.72 -2.61 7.47
CA LYS A 97 23.57 -1.81 6.58
C LYS A 97 24.18 -2.64 5.44
N ASN A 98 24.27 -3.96 5.62
CA ASN A 98 24.90 -4.83 4.64
C ASN A 98 23.97 -5.01 3.43
N LYS A 99 24.55 -5.10 2.23
CA LYS A 99 23.80 -5.50 1.04
C LYS A 99 23.51 -6.98 1.16
N VAL A 100 22.23 -7.36 1.17
CA VAL A 100 21.79 -8.75 1.26
C VAL A 100 21.09 -9.08 -0.03
N THR A 101 21.62 -10.03 -0.79
CA THR A 101 20.97 -10.58 -1.99
C THR A 101 20.19 -11.83 -1.58
N GLY A 102 18.88 -11.82 -1.75
CA GLY A 102 18.04 -12.99 -1.47
C GLY A 102 17.85 -13.83 -2.73
N LYS A 103 18.14 -15.14 -2.65
CA LYS A 103 17.84 -16.11 -3.73
C LYS A 103 16.64 -17.03 -3.42
N LEU A 104 16.11 -17.01 -2.18
CA LEU A 104 15.13 -17.96 -1.65
C LEU A 104 13.84 -17.29 -1.10
N PRO A 105 12.74 -18.05 -0.94
CA PRO A 105 11.39 -17.59 -1.24
C PRO A 105 10.77 -16.80 -0.10
N LEU A 106 10.29 -15.60 -0.42
CA LEU A 106 9.21 -15.00 0.34
C LEU A 106 7.94 -15.34 -0.41
N GLY A 107 6.86 -15.70 0.29
CA GLY A 107 5.52 -15.97 -0.26
C GLY A 107 4.85 -14.78 -0.97
N ASN A 108 5.64 -13.88 -1.57
CA ASN A 108 5.20 -12.82 -2.44
C ASN A 108 5.29 -13.29 -3.90
N SER A 109 4.19 -13.89 -4.38
CA SER A 109 4.00 -14.36 -5.75
C SER A 109 4.36 -13.35 -6.83
N TYR A 110 4.21 -12.06 -6.54
CA TYR A 110 4.53 -10.98 -7.45
C TYR A 110 6.04 -10.79 -7.64
N LEU A 111 6.84 -10.88 -6.56
CA LEU A 111 8.31 -10.77 -6.67
C LEU A 111 8.91 -11.98 -7.38
N ASP A 112 8.38 -13.18 -7.13
CA ASP A 112 8.79 -14.39 -7.84
C ASP A 112 8.47 -14.29 -9.34
N SER A 113 7.26 -13.83 -9.67
CA SER A 113 6.87 -13.56 -11.06
C SER A 113 7.80 -12.54 -11.70
N LEU A 114 8.07 -11.40 -11.05
CA LEU A 114 8.97 -10.37 -11.57
C LEU A 114 10.40 -10.87 -11.76
N GLY A 115 10.97 -11.56 -10.77
CA GLY A 115 12.32 -12.11 -10.86
C GLY A 115 12.44 -13.08 -12.03
N SER A 116 11.45 -13.96 -12.19
CA SER A 116 11.36 -14.87 -13.32
C SER A 116 11.18 -14.12 -14.65
N SER A 117 10.39 -13.04 -14.68
CA SER A 117 10.25 -12.20 -15.87
C SER A 117 11.57 -11.54 -16.27
N LEU A 118 12.34 -11.02 -15.32
CA LEU A 118 13.61 -10.38 -15.60
C LEU A 118 14.64 -11.38 -16.12
N LYS A 119 14.67 -12.60 -15.57
CA LYS A 119 15.50 -13.71 -16.09
C LYS A 119 15.09 -14.14 -17.50
N PHE A 120 13.79 -14.21 -17.79
CA PHE A 120 13.31 -14.48 -19.15
C PHE A 120 13.80 -13.41 -20.14
N LEU A 121 13.76 -12.14 -19.71
CA LEU A 121 14.19 -11.01 -20.54
C LEU A 121 15.70 -10.95 -20.74
N GLU A 122 16.49 -11.51 -19.83
CA GLU A 122 17.92 -11.69 -20.00
C GLU A 122 18.24 -12.60 -21.19
N GLY A 123 17.49 -13.71 -21.32
CA GLY A 123 17.58 -14.62 -22.46
C GLY A 123 16.93 -14.12 -23.76
N LYS A 124 16.19 -13.00 -23.72
CA LYS A 124 15.44 -12.42 -24.86
C LYS A 124 15.68 -10.91 -24.98
N GLY A 125 16.96 -10.51 -24.96
CA GLY A 125 17.39 -9.11 -24.94
C GLY A 125 16.87 -8.24 -26.11
N GLU A 126 16.47 -8.84 -27.22
CA GLU A 126 15.83 -8.15 -28.35
C GLU A 126 14.50 -7.47 -27.95
N LEU A 127 13.75 -8.05 -27.00
CA LEU A 127 12.48 -7.49 -26.49
C LEU A 127 12.64 -6.17 -25.72
N LEU A 128 13.89 -5.86 -25.31
CA LEU A 128 14.22 -4.70 -24.49
C LEU A 128 14.78 -3.54 -25.31
N GLY A 129 15.15 -3.76 -26.58
CA GLY A 129 15.78 -2.75 -27.43
C GLY A 129 16.88 -1.97 -26.70
N ALA A 130 16.78 -0.63 -26.73
CA ALA A 130 17.71 0.29 -26.07
C ALA A 130 17.76 0.17 -24.53
N SER A 131 16.84 -0.57 -23.90
CA SER A 131 16.78 -0.73 -22.44
C SER A 131 17.57 -1.94 -21.92
N LYS A 132 18.22 -2.73 -22.80
CA LYS A 132 19.02 -3.91 -22.45
C LYS A 132 20.07 -3.63 -21.37
N GLY A 133 20.80 -2.51 -21.48
CA GLY A 133 21.84 -2.13 -20.50
C GLY A 133 21.31 -1.81 -19.10
N LYS A 134 19.99 -1.61 -18.93
CA LYS A 134 19.37 -1.36 -17.61
C LYS A 134 18.99 -2.64 -16.89
N LEU A 135 18.89 -3.78 -17.59
CA LEU A 135 18.34 -5.03 -17.07
C LEU A 135 19.12 -5.53 -15.85
N ALA A 136 20.45 -5.65 -15.95
CA ALA A 136 21.30 -6.14 -14.86
C ALA A 136 21.12 -5.33 -13.56
N GLY A 137 21.02 -3.99 -13.69
CA GLY A 137 20.77 -3.11 -12.55
C GLY A 137 19.37 -3.26 -11.94
N VAL A 138 18.35 -3.61 -12.74
CA VAL A 138 17.01 -3.90 -12.22
C VAL A 138 16.98 -5.25 -11.53
N THR A 139 17.60 -6.28 -12.11
CA THR A 139 17.72 -7.62 -11.51
C THR A 139 18.40 -7.55 -10.15
N GLY A 140 19.55 -6.89 -10.04
CA GLY A 140 20.25 -6.73 -8.77
C GLY A 140 19.46 -5.96 -7.71
N ASN A 141 18.63 -4.99 -8.11
CA ASN A 141 17.75 -4.28 -7.17
C ASN A 141 16.59 -5.14 -6.67
N ILE A 142 16.05 -6.01 -7.51
CA ILE A 142 15.02 -6.97 -7.09
C ILE A 142 15.59 -8.01 -6.14
N GLU A 143 16.80 -8.52 -6.41
CA GLU A 143 17.51 -9.44 -5.51
C GLU A 143 17.84 -8.78 -4.16
N SER A 144 18.24 -7.50 -4.16
CA SER A 144 18.47 -6.72 -2.95
C SER A 144 17.19 -6.54 -2.14
N LEU A 145 16.10 -6.16 -2.80
CA LEU A 145 14.78 -6.06 -2.17
C LEU A 145 14.33 -7.39 -1.56
N GLN A 146 14.51 -8.50 -2.28
CA GLN A 146 14.18 -9.84 -1.78
C GLN A 146 14.98 -10.17 -0.52
N GLY A 147 16.29 -9.91 -0.53
CA GLY A 147 17.16 -10.10 0.63
C GLY A 147 16.74 -9.24 1.82
N LYS A 148 16.38 -7.97 1.58
CA LYS A 148 15.90 -7.06 2.64
C LYS A 148 14.56 -7.45 3.23
N LEU A 149 13.62 -7.93 2.41
CA LEU A 149 12.35 -8.45 2.92
C LEU A 149 12.57 -9.75 3.71
N GLN A 150 13.52 -10.60 3.31
CA GLN A 150 13.86 -11.82 4.05
C GLN A 150 14.47 -11.48 5.41
N GLN A 151 15.42 -10.54 5.43
CA GLN A 151 15.99 -10.00 6.66
C GLN A 151 14.90 -9.40 7.56
N ALA A 152 13.91 -8.71 7.00
CA ALA A 152 12.80 -8.15 7.77
C ALA A 152 11.86 -9.22 8.36
N GLU A 153 11.60 -10.32 7.65
CA GLU A 153 10.85 -11.46 8.20
C GLU A 153 11.63 -12.17 9.31
N GLN A 154 12.95 -12.34 9.15
CA GLN A 154 13.81 -12.88 10.20
C GLN A 154 13.76 -12.00 11.46
N ILE A 155 13.82 -10.68 11.30
CA ILE A 155 13.67 -9.74 12.40
C ILE A 155 12.27 -9.85 13.03
N LYS A 156 11.20 -9.98 12.22
CA LYS A 156 9.83 -10.15 12.72
C LYS A 156 9.71 -11.43 13.56
N ALA A 157 10.27 -12.54 13.08
CA ALA A 157 10.29 -13.81 13.79
C ALA A 157 11.08 -13.70 15.10
N TYR A 158 12.27 -13.11 15.06
CA TYR A 158 13.09 -12.86 16.25
C TYR A 158 12.34 -12.02 17.29
N ILE A 159 11.74 -10.89 16.89
CA ILE A 159 10.99 -10.02 17.81
C ILE A 159 9.81 -10.76 18.44
N ARG A 160 9.13 -11.62 17.67
CA ARG A 160 8.00 -12.43 18.17
C ARG A 160 8.46 -13.39 19.26
N GLU A 161 9.51 -14.16 18.99
CA GLU A 161 10.04 -15.13 19.94
C GLU A 161 10.58 -14.43 21.19
N HIS A 162 11.37 -13.36 20.99
CA HIS A 162 11.93 -12.57 22.07
C HIS A 162 10.87 -11.93 22.98
N LYS A 163 9.75 -11.46 22.39
CA LYS A 163 8.60 -10.96 23.16
C LYS A 163 8.05 -12.04 24.11
N LYS A 164 7.94 -13.28 23.65
CA LYS A 164 7.43 -14.40 24.45
C LYS A 164 8.38 -14.70 25.61
N GLN A 165 9.67 -14.81 25.31
CA GLN A 165 10.72 -15.05 26.30
C GLN A 165 10.76 -13.96 27.37
N LEU A 166 10.72 -12.67 26.98
CA LEU A 166 10.68 -11.56 27.93
C LEU A 166 9.44 -11.58 28.82
N LYS A 167 8.27 -11.98 28.27
CA LYS A 167 7.04 -12.07 29.06
C LYS A 167 7.16 -13.16 30.13
N GLU A 168 7.73 -14.31 29.77
CA GLU A 168 7.95 -15.43 30.69
C GLU A 168 8.97 -15.06 31.77
N GLN A 169 10.15 -14.57 31.37
CA GLN A 169 11.24 -14.23 32.30
C GLN A 169 10.93 -13.05 33.23
N LEU A 170 10.14 -12.06 32.76
CA LEU A 170 9.76 -10.89 33.57
C LEU A 170 8.49 -11.08 34.39
N SER A 171 7.77 -12.20 34.24
CA SER A 171 6.51 -12.47 34.96
C SER A 171 6.67 -12.44 36.49
N GLN A 172 7.83 -12.85 36.99
CA GLN A 172 8.18 -12.86 38.42
C GLN A 172 8.49 -11.45 38.98
N TYR A 173 8.69 -10.44 38.13
CA TYR A 173 9.06 -9.09 38.55
C TYR A 173 7.90 -8.09 38.36
N ALA A 174 7.53 -7.41 39.45
CA ALA A 174 6.52 -6.37 39.39
C ALA A 174 7.01 -5.13 38.62
N GLY A 175 6.08 -4.40 37.97
CA GLY A 175 6.35 -3.08 37.39
C GLY A 175 6.84 -3.05 35.93
N PHE A 176 6.87 -4.19 35.23
CA PHE A 176 7.24 -4.27 33.80
C PHE A 176 6.05 -4.39 32.82
N ALA A 177 4.82 -4.52 33.33
CA ALA A 177 3.62 -4.70 32.49
C ALA A 177 3.47 -3.62 31.40
N LYS A 178 3.71 -2.34 31.73
CA LYS A 178 3.65 -1.23 30.76
C LYS A 178 4.73 -1.31 29.68
N ASP A 179 5.90 -1.88 29.99
CA ASP A 179 6.99 -2.00 29.04
C ASP A 179 6.79 -3.19 28.11
N LEU A 180 6.31 -4.33 28.64
CA LEU A 180 5.86 -5.47 27.83
C LEU A 180 4.74 -5.08 26.85
N GLN A 181 3.79 -4.24 27.28
CA GLN A 181 2.76 -3.69 26.39
C GLN A 181 3.34 -2.81 25.27
N LYS A 182 4.41 -2.04 25.53
CA LYS A 182 5.07 -1.24 24.50
C LYS A 182 5.80 -2.12 23.49
N ILE A 183 6.49 -3.16 23.95
CA ILE A 183 7.13 -4.17 23.08
C ILE A 183 6.08 -4.84 22.20
N ASN A 184 4.95 -5.28 22.78
CA ASN A 184 3.87 -5.92 22.00
C ASN A 184 3.33 -4.97 20.91
N LYS A 185 3.13 -3.68 21.24
CA LYS A 185 2.76 -2.65 20.26
C LYS A 185 3.78 -2.53 19.13
N GLU A 186 5.06 -2.47 19.46
CA GLU A 186 6.12 -2.32 18.46
C GLU A 186 6.23 -3.54 17.54
N ALA A 187 6.19 -4.74 18.11
CA ALA A 187 6.18 -6.00 17.37
C ALA A 187 5.00 -6.08 16.39
N TYR A 188 3.78 -5.78 16.88
CA TYR A 188 2.57 -5.77 16.07
C TYR A 188 2.67 -4.78 14.89
N TYR A 189 3.01 -3.52 15.16
CA TYR A 189 3.07 -2.50 14.11
C TYR A 189 4.22 -2.73 13.12
N TYR A 190 5.31 -3.36 13.56
CA TYR A 190 6.38 -3.78 12.67
C TYR A 190 5.89 -4.87 11.70
N GLY A 191 5.29 -5.95 12.22
CA GLY A 191 4.74 -7.02 11.38
C GLY A 191 3.70 -6.51 10.36
N GLN A 192 2.81 -5.63 10.79
CA GLN A 192 1.83 -5.01 9.90
C GLN A 192 2.47 -4.11 8.82
N GLN A 193 3.56 -3.41 9.13
CA GLN A 193 4.28 -2.61 8.12
C GLN A 193 4.92 -3.50 7.06
N ILE A 194 5.48 -4.65 7.44
CA ILE A 194 6.02 -5.60 6.46
C ILE A 194 4.92 -6.14 5.54
N ASN A 195 3.75 -6.46 6.09
CA ASN A 195 2.60 -6.91 5.30
C ASN A 195 2.09 -5.81 4.35
N GLU A 196 2.06 -4.55 4.78
CA GLU A 196 1.76 -3.40 3.91
C GLU A 196 2.82 -3.22 2.80
N TYR A 197 4.10 -3.40 3.07
CA TYR A 197 5.13 -3.32 2.02
C TYR A 197 4.98 -4.43 0.98
N LYS A 198 4.61 -5.64 1.40
CA LYS A 198 4.24 -6.72 0.47
C LYS A 198 2.99 -6.37 -0.34
N SER A 199 2.01 -5.67 0.23
CA SER A 199 0.79 -5.25 -0.48
C SER A 199 1.08 -4.16 -1.52
N VAL A 200 1.88 -3.14 -1.17
CA VAL A 200 2.33 -2.07 -2.07
C VAL A 200 3.09 -2.62 -3.27
N LEU A 201 3.87 -3.69 -3.09
CA LEU A 201 4.55 -4.36 -4.20
C LEU A 201 3.57 -4.94 -5.22
N LYS A 202 2.39 -5.41 -4.81
CA LYS A 202 1.39 -5.97 -5.72
C LYS A 202 0.67 -4.90 -6.57
N ASP A 203 0.69 -3.64 -6.16
CA ASP A 203 0.05 -2.54 -6.88
C ASP A 203 0.85 -2.15 -8.13
N LYS A 204 0.35 -2.52 -9.31
CA LYS A 204 1.07 -2.38 -10.58
C LYS A 204 0.78 -1.03 -11.22
N LYS A 205 1.83 -0.27 -11.53
CA LYS A 205 1.70 0.94 -12.36
C LYS A 205 1.34 0.57 -13.80
N LYS A 206 0.76 1.52 -14.56
CA LYS A 206 0.26 1.28 -15.93
C LYS A 206 1.28 0.62 -16.87
N ALA A 207 2.55 1.06 -16.87
CA ALA A 207 3.56 0.48 -17.76
C ALA A 207 4.00 -0.92 -17.31
N GLU A 208 4.06 -1.16 -16.01
CA GLU A 208 4.31 -2.48 -15.41
C GLU A 208 3.16 -3.45 -15.73
N ALA A 209 1.90 -3.02 -15.58
CA ALA A 209 0.74 -3.83 -15.92
C ALA A 209 0.73 -4.21 -17.41
N LYS A 210 0.96 -3.24 -18.30
CA LYS A 210 1.02 -3.46 -19.76
C LYS A 210 2.19 -4.37 -20.16
N ALA A 211 3.36 -4.19 -19.56
CA ALA A 211 4.51 -5.08 -19.77
C ALA A 211 4.18 -6.53 -19.37
N MET A 212 3.60 -6.72 -18.18
CA MET A 212 3.21 -8.05 -17.71
C MET A 212 2.10 -8.69 -18.55
N GLU A 213 1.19 -7.90 -19.11
CA GLU A 213 0.16 -8.37 -20.03
C GLU A 213 0.80 -8.87 -21.35
N LEU A 214 1.71 -8.11 -21.93
CA LEU A 214 2.44 -8.50 -23.15
C LEU A 214 3.28 -9.76 -22.92
N LEU A 215 3.98 -9.84 -21.79
CA LEU A 215 4.73 -11.04 -21.41
C LEU A 215 3.83 -12.27 -21.32
N LYS A 216 2.69 -12.16 -20.63
CA LYS A 216 1.73 -13.27 -20.46
C LYS A 216 1.08 -13.75 -21.76
N LYS A 217 1.02 -12.91 -22.80
CA LYS A 217 0.51 -13.32 -24.12
C LYS A 217 1.50 -14.21 -24.87
N MET A 218 2.78 -14.26 -24.46
CA MET A 218 3.78 -15.13 -25.08
C MET A 218 3.75 -16.55 -24.48
N PRO A 219 3.50 -17.59 -25.27
CA PRO A 219 3.53 -18.98 -24.80
C PRO A 219 4.88 -19.36 -24.18
N ALA A 220 5.98 -18.98 -24.85
CA ALA A 220 7.34 -19.22 -24.36
C ALA A 220 7.62 -18.61 -22.97
N TYR A 221 6.99 -17.47 -22.66
CA TYR A 221 7.09 -16.84 -21.35
C TYR A 221 6.29 -17.62 -20.29
N ASN A 222 5.08 -18.08 -20.61
CA ASN A 222 4.26 -18.87 -19.69
C ASN A 222 4.92 -20.22 -19.37
N ASP A 223 5.52 -20.86 -20.37
CA ASP A 223 6.26 -22.11 -20.18
C ASP A 223 7.55 -21.88 -19.38
N PHE A 224 8.24 -20.77 -19.63
CA PHE A 224 9.39 -20.38 -18.82
C PHE A 224 8.99 -20.17 -17.36
N LEU A 225 7.88 -19.46 -17.09
CA LEU A 225 7.38 -19.28 -15.72
C LEU A 225 7.04 -20.62 -15.06
N ARG A 226 6.34 -21.54 -15.76
CA ARG A 226 6.00 -22.86 -15.20
C ARG A 226 7.24 -23.68 -14.82
N LYS A 227 8.37 -23.48 -15.48
CA LYS A 227 9.61 -24.22 -15.21
C LYS A 227 10.54 -23.53 -14.21
N ASN A 228 10.54 -22.19 -14.20
CA ASN A 228 11.54 -21.40 -13.47
C ASN A 228 10.98 -20.58 -12.31
N SER A 229 9.65 -20.41 -12.21
CA SER A 229 9.01 -19.79 -11.05
C SER A 229 9.18 -20.67 -9.83
N GLN A 230 9.54 -20.05 -8.70
CA GLN A 230 9.69 -20.78 -7.45
C GLN A 230 8.34 -21.29 -6.96
N LEU A 231 7.24 -20.56 -7.17
CA LEU A 231 5.90 -21.09 -6.93
C LEU A 231 5.62 -22.35 -7.75
N ALA A 232 6.01 -22.37 -9.03
CA ALA A 232 5.84 -23.55 -9.85
C ALA A 232 6.66 -24.74 -9.32
N SER A 233 7.87 -24.51 -8.80
CA SER A 233 8.64 -25.55 -8.11
C SER A 233 7.93 -26.07 -6.85
N LEU A 234 7.27 -25.20 -6.06
CA LEU A 234 6.46 -25.59 -4.90
C LEU A 234 5.21 -26.39 -5.27
N PHE A 235 4.60 -26.14 -6.44
CA PHE A 235 3.47 -26.93 -6.94
C PHE A 235 3.92 -28.24 -7.61
N ASN A 236 5.07 -28.25 -8.31
CA ASN A 236 5.68 -29.47 -8.84
C ASN A 236 6.31 -30.36 -7.75
N LEU A 237 6.59 -29.81 -6.56
CA LEU A 237 7.02 -30.55 -5.36
C LEU A 237 5.93 -31.52 -4.85
N GLY A 238 4.66 -31.33 -5.22
CA GLY A 238 3.60 -32.32 -4.98
C GLY A 238 3.68 -33.54 -5.90
N ALA A 239 4.47 -33.49 -6.98
CA ALA A 239 4.63 -34.57 -7.97
C ALA A 239 5.96 -35.31 -7.85
N ALA A 240 6.95 -34.77 -7.12
CA ALA A 240 8.27 -35.38 -6.92
C ALA A 240 8.57 -35.52 -5.42
N GLY A 241 8.12 -36.61 -4.81
CA GLY A 241 8.54 -36.99 -3.47
C GLY A 241 10.04 -37.32 -3.46
N ASN A 242 10.80 -36.66 -2.59
CA ASN A 242 11.90 -37.25 -1.78
C ASN A 242 12.98 -36.28 -1.28
N ASN A 243 13.00 -34.99 -1.64
CA ASN A 243 14.09 -34.08 -1.21
C ASN A 243 13.61 -32.81 -0.46
N THR A 244 12.72 -32.98 0.53
CA THR A 244 11.99 -31.88 1.21
C THR A 244 12.43 -31.55 2.63
N ALA A 245 13.60 -32.00 3.09
CA ALA A 245 13.98 -31.81 4.50
C ALA A 245 14.60 -30.42 4.81
N GLN A 246 15.26 -29.75 3.85
CA GLN A 246 16.17 -28.64 4.17
C GLN A 246 15.66 -27.23 3.80
N SER A 247 14.58 -27.12 3.03
CA SER A 247 14.00 -25.83 2.58
C SER A 247 12.71 -25.42 3.33
N LEU A 248 12.28 -26.23 4.29
CA LEU A 248 11.05 -26.05 5.07
C LEU A 248 11.31 -25.86 6.58
N GLU A 249 12.57 -25.69 6.98
CA GLU A 249 12.95 -25.49 8.37
C GLU A 249 12.32 -24.19 8.91
N GLY A 250 11.34 -24.34 9.82
CA GLY A 250 10.56 -23.25 10.40
C GLY A 250 9.16 -23.03 9.82
N LEU A 251 8.80 -23.70 8.72
CA LEU A 251 7.40 -23.82 8.28
C LEU A 251 6.94 -25.23 8.62
N GLN A 252 6.18 -25.38 9.70
CA GLN A 252 5.39 -26.60 9.93
C GLN A 252 4.44 -26.76 8.74
N THR A 253 4.85 -27.54 7.74
CA THR A 253 4.00 -27.82 6.58
C THR A 253 2.86 -28.71 7.04
N ARG A 254 1.67 -28.49 6.45
CA ARG A 254 0.47 -29.28 6.76
C ARG A 254 0.74 -30.78 6.71
N THR A 255 1.54 -31.21 5.74
CA THR A 255 1.98 -32.59 5.55
C THR A 255 2.90 -33.10 6.66
N GLN A 256 3.84 -32.29 7.15
CA GLN A 256 4.70 -32.66 8.28
C GLN A 256 3.92 -32.74 9.60
N VAL A 257 2.94 -31.86 9.80
CA VAL A 257 2.04 -31.92 10.97
C VAL A 257 1.13 -33.15 10.87
N GLU A 258 0.59 -33.45 9.70
CA GLU A 258 -0.23 -34.65 9.45
C GLU A 258 0.59 -35.95 9.65
N GLN A 259 1.84 -36.00 9.19
CA GLN A 259 2.75 -37.14 9.41
C GLN A 259 3.20 -37.29 10.86
N LEU A 260 3.51 -36.19 11.56
CA LEU A 260 3.88 -36.23 12.99
C LEU A 260 2.69 -36.66 13.86
N ILE A 261 1.47 -36.22 13.50
CA ILE A 261 0.23 -36.68 14.14
C ILE A 261 0.06 -38.18 13.88
N GLN A 262 0.24 -38.67 12.66
CA GLN A 262 0.15 -40.11 12.36
C GLN A 262 1.21 -40.94 13.10
N GLN A 263 2.44 -40.45 13.23
CA GLN A 263 3.51 -41.14 13.96
C GLN A 263 3.28 -41.15 15.48
N ARG A 264 2.66 -40.10 16.05
CA ARG A 264 2.40 -40.02 17.49
C ARG A 264 1.08 -40.66 17.93
N LEU A 265 0.07 -40.73 17.06
CA LEU A 265 -1.24 -41.29 17.41
C LEU A 265 -1.38 -42.80 17.16
N GLY A 266 -0.47 -43.42 16.40
CA GLY A 266 -0.62 -44.82 16.02
C GLY A 266 -1.95 -45.10 15.29
N ASN A 267 -2.28 -46.37 15.12
CA ASN A 267 -3.52 -46.81 14.44
C ASN A 267 -4.76 -46.81 15.35
N ASP A 268 -4.78 -46.02 16.43
CA ASP A 268 -5.93 -45.96 17.33
C ASP A 268 -7.09 -45.16 16.68
N PRO A 269 -8.23 -45.80 16.37
CA PRO A 269 -9.36 -45.15 15.70
C PRO A 269 -10.00 -44.03 16.55
N GLY A 270 -9.97 -44.14 17.88
CA GLY A 270 -10.57 -43.16 18.79
C GLY A 270 -9.77 -41.85 18.88
N ALA A 271 -8.44 -41.95 18.85
CA ALA A 271 -7.56 -40.80 18.90
C ALA A 271 -7.64 -39.94 17.62
N ARG A 272 -7.80 -40.58 16.45
CA ARG A 272 -7.99 -39.86 15.18
C ARG A 272 -9.29 -39.05 15.15
N GLN A 273 -10.35 -39.59 15.73
CA GLN A 273 -11.66 -38.94 15.77
C GLN A 273 -11.68 -37.74 16.73
N ALA A 274 -11.05 -37.89 17.91
CA ALA A 274 -10.87 -36.81 18.88
C ALA A 274 -9.99 -35.67 18.34
N VAL A 275 -8.87 -36.01 17.68
CA VAL A 275 -7.99 -35.01 17.05
C VAL A 275 -8.67 -34.33 15.86
N SER A 276 -9.47 -35.05 15.05
CA SER A 276 -10.24 -34.42 13.97
C SER A 276 -11.24 -33.40 14.52
N GLN A 277 -11.98 -33.74 15.58
CA GLN A 277 -12.93 -32.82 16.22
C GLN A 277 -12.25 -31.60 16.83
N GLN A 278 -11.14 -31.79 17.55
CA GLN A 278 -10.36 -30.69 18.11
C GLN A 278 -9.72 -29.82 17.01
N MET A 279 -9.27 -30.44 15.92
CA MET A 279 -8.70 -29.74 14.77
C MET A 279 -9.76 -28.94 14.02
N ASP A 280 -10.99 -29.44 13.89
CA ASP A 280 -12.09 -28.72 13.23
C ASP A 280 -12.61 -27.56 14.10
N GLN A 281 -12.64 -27.72 15.42
CA GLN A 281 -12.88 -26.62 16.36
C GLN A 281 -11.76 -25.57 16.30
N ALA A 282 -10.49 -25.99 16.26
CA ALA A 282 -9.35 -25.08 16.10
C ALA A 282 -9.39 -24.36 14.75
N LYS A 283 -9.75 -25.03 13.65
CA LYS A 283 -9.97 -24.42 12.33
C LYS A 283 -11.11 -23.40 12.37
N SER A 284 -12.21 -23.70 13.06
CA SER A 284 -13.35 -22.77 13.20
C SER A 284 -12.94 -21.50 13.93
N GLN A 285 -12.28 -21.63 15.08
CA GLN A 285 -11.75 -20.48 15.83
C GLN A 285 -10.69 -19.72 15.03
N LEU A 286 -9.81 -20.41 14.31
CA LEU A 286 -8.79 -19.80 13.47
C LEU A 286 -9.40 -19.09 12.25
N ASN A 287 -10.47 -19.62 11.67
CA ASN A 287 -11.24 -18.97 10.60
C ASN A 287 -11.99 -17.74 11.12
N GLU A 288 -12.57 -17.79 12.32
CA GLU A 288 -13.21 -16.64 12.96
C GLU A 288 -12.18 -15.54 13.28
N LEU A 289 -11.00 -15.93 13.76
CA LEU A 289 -9.84 -15.07 13.99
C LEU A 289 -9.32 -14.44 12.69
N LYS A 290 -9.19 -15.24 11.62
CA LYS A 290 -8.80 -14.79 10.28
C LYS A 290 -9.82 -13.83 9.66
N ASN A 291 -11.11 -14.05 9.91
CA ASN A 291 -12.18 -13.16 9.45
C ASN A 291 -12.18 -11.83 10.21
N LYS A 292 -11.91 -11.85 11.53
CA LYS A 292 -11.79 -10.63 12.35
C LYS A 292 -10.48 -9.87 12.09
N PHE A 293 -9.42 -10.58 11.70
CA PHE A 293 -8.08 -10.05 11.49
C PHE A 293 -7.40 -10.67 10.24
N PRO A 294 -7.81 -10.26 9.02
CA PRO A 294 -7.32 -10.87 7.78
C PRO A 294 -5.82 -10.65 7.52
N ASP A 295 -5.20 -9.68 8.22
CA ASP A 295 -3.79 -9.31 8.07
C ASP A 295 -2.86 -9.97 9.11
N LEU A 296 -3.38 -10.87 9.96
CA LEU A 296 -2.60 -11.60 10.95
C LEU A 296 -2.14 -12.96 10.40
N ASP A 297 -0.82 -13.13 10.30
CA ASP A 297 -0.22 -14.38 9.84
C ASP A 297 -0.24 -15.49 10.92
N ASN A 298 -0.35 -15.14 12.21
CA ASN A 298 -0.27 -16.06 13.35
C ASN A 298 -1.07 -15.59 14.57
N ALA A 299 -1.58 -16.51 15.39
CA ALA A 299 -2.31 -16.21 16.62
C ALA A 299 -1.45 -15.49 17.68
N GLY A 300 -0.13 -15.77 17.74
CA GLY A 300 0.80 -15.10 18.65
C GLY A 300 1.12 -13.62 18.33
N ASP A 301 0.68 -13.15 17.15
CA ASP A 301 0.76 -11.76 16.74
C ASP A 301 -0.50 -10.95 17.11
N MET A 302 -1.48 -11.57 17.79
CA MET A 302 -2.66 -10.85 18.25
C MET A 302 -2.28 -9.74 19.24
N PRO A 303 -2.71 -8.50 18.98
CA PRO A 303 -2.46 -7.39 19.87
C PRO A 303 -3.43 -7.41 21.05
N ASP A 304 -2.92 -7.25 22.28
CA ASP A 304 -3.75 -7.04 23.47
C ASP A 304 -4.35 -5.61 23.54
N PHE A 305 -4.37 -4.90 22.41
CA PHE A 305 -4.79 -3.51 22.28
C PHE A 305 -5.48 -3.30 20.94
N LYS A 306 -6.37 -2.29 20.84
CA LYS A 306 -7.06 -1.95 19.59
C LYS A 306 -6.09 -1.34 18.56
N PRO A 307 -5.79 -2.01 17.43
CA PRO A 307 -4.85 -1.49 16.45
C PRO A 307 -5.34 -0.22 15.76
N ASN A 308 -4.38 0.61 15.33
CA ASN A 308 -4.66 1.77 14.49
C ASN A 308 -4.05 1.53 13.10
N PRO A 309 -4.86 1.21 12.07
CA PRO A 309 -4.37 0.89 10.73
C PRO A 309 -3.73 2.10 10.04
N MET A 310 -3.93 3.32 10.54
CA MET A 310 -3.26 4.49 9.98
C MET A 310 -1.76 4.49 10.26
N LYS A 311 -1.27 3.82 11.31
CA LYS A 311 0.17 3.83 11.66
C LYS A 311 1.06 3.09 10.65
N THR A 312 0.49 2.24 9.81
CA THR A 312 1.19 1.43 8.81
C THR A 312 1.22 2.13 7.45
N LYS A 313 0.22 2.96 7.14
CA LYS A 313 0.12 3.69 5.86
C LYS A 313 1.12 4.83 5.73
N SER A 314 1.62 5.04 4.52
CA SER A 314 2.50 6.15 4.14
C SER A 314 1.76 7.49 4.11
N PHE A 315 2.50 8.60 4.09
CA PHE A 315 1.91 9.94 4.01
C PHE A 315 1.04 10.11 2.76
N LEU A 316 1.53 9.68 1.59
CA LEU A 316 0.81 9.78 0.32
C LEU A 316 -0.48 8.91 0.32
N GLN A 317 -0.46 7.75 0.97
CA GLN A 317 -1.66 6.91 1.13
C GLN A 317 -2.72 7.51 2.06
N ARG A 318 -2.37 8.58 2.80
CA ARG A 318 -3.29 9.30 3.69
C ARG A 318 -3.82 10.59 3.06
N LEU A 319 -3.34 10.97 1.88
CA LEU A 319 -3.89 12.08 1.13
C LEU A 319 -5.15 11.62 0.39
N GLU A 320 -6.21 12.39 0.53
CA GLU A 320 -7.44 12.29 -0.25
C GLU A 320 -7.54 13.53 -1.11
N PHE A 321 -7.71 13.34 -2.41
CA PHE A 321 -7.98 14.43 -3.32
C PHE A 321 -9.47 14.53 -3.54
N GLY A 322 -9.99 15.74 -3.60
CA GLY A 322 -11.40 15.94 -3.85
C GLY A 322 -11.68 17.31 -4.42
N GLY A 323 -12.96 17.50 -4.73
CA GLY A 323 -13.48 18.80 -5.10
C GLY A 323 -14.93 18.93 -4.69
N ASN A 324 -15.41 20.15 -4.61
CA ASN A 324 -16.81 20.42 -4.38
C ASN A 324 -17.30 21.58 -5.25
N ILE A 325 -18.59 21.56 -5.51
CA ILE A 325 -19.32 22.58 -6.23
C ILE A 325 -20.37 23.13 -5.26
N GLN A 326 -20.44 24.45 -5.18
CA GLN A 326 -21.43 25.17 -4.40
C GLN A 326 -22.14 26.18 -5.30
N PHE A 327 -23.47 26.16 -5.30
CA PHE A 327 -24.27 27.16 -5.98
C PHE A 327 -24.70 28.23 -4.99
N GLN A 328 -24.59 29.50 -5.38
CA GLN A 328 -25.10 30.64 -4.61
C GLN A 328 -26.13 31.39 -5.48
N LYS A 329 -27.29 31.68 -4.87
CA LYS A 329 -28.35 32.45 -5.53
C LYS A 329 -27.88 33.88 -5.79
N SER A 330 -28.37 34.48 -6.87
CA SER A 330 -28.15 35.90 -7.16
C SER A 330 -28.65 36.80 -6.04
N SER A 331 -27.97 37.91 -5.82
CA SER A 331 -28.38 38.99 -4.92
C SER A 331 -28.43 40.32 -5.70
N ARG A 332 -28.86 41.42 -5.04
CA ARG A 332 -28.81 42.76 -5.64
C ARG A 332 -27.42 43.16 -6.14
N TYR A 333 -26.36 42.55 -5.61
CA TYR A 333 -24.97 42.91 -5.90
C TYR A 333 -24.18 41.81 -6.66
N PHE A 334 -24.70 40.59 -6.75
CA PHE A 334 -23.99 39.46 -7.36
C PHE A 334 -24.89 38.63 -8.27
N PRO A 335 -24.40 38.21 -9.45
CA PRO A 335 -25.11 37.24 -10.27
C PRO A 335 -25.20 35.88 -9.57
N THR A 336 -25.94 34.93 -10.15
CA THR A 336 -25.88 33.53 -9.71
C THR A 336 -24.43 33.06 -9.86
N THR A 337 -23.81 32.59 -8.77
CA THR A 337 -22.43 32.14 -8.80
C THR A 337 -22.32 30.64 -8.54
N THR A 338 -21.34 30.03 -9.20
CA THR A 338 -20.91 28.65 -8.98
C THR A 338 -19.49 28.68 -8.45
N ASP A 339 -19.29 28.14 -7.27
CA ASP A 339 -18.00 28.02 -6.62
C ASP A 339 -17.45 26.61 -6.88
N ILE A 340 -16.40 26.50 -7.68
CA ILE A 340 -15.73 25.23 -8.01
C ILE A 340 -14.47 25.16 -7.16
N ALA A 341 -14.37 24.15 -6.30
CA ALA A 341 -13.25 23.99 -5.39
C ALA A 341 -12.49 22.69 -5.62
N GLY A 342 -11.16 22.78 -5.60
CA GLY A 342 -10.24 21.65 -5.45
C GLY A 342 -9.70 21.62 -4.03
N GLN A 343 -9.59 20.44 -3.43
CA GLN A 343 -9.12 20.27 -2.06
C GLN A 343 -8.26 19.01 -1.87
N VAL A 344 -7.33 19.11 -0.93
CA VAL A 344 -6.48 18.01 -0.48
C VAL A 344 -6.69 17.81 1.01
N GLY A 345 -7.11 16.60 1.40
CA GLY A 345 -7.32 16.19 2.78
C GLY A 345 -6.27 15.19 3.25
N TYR A 346 -5.80 15.33 4.48
CA TYR A 346 -4.90 14.40 5.14
C TYR A 346 -5.64 13.64 6.25
N LYS A 347 -5.69 12.30 6.13
CA LYS A 347 -6.23 11.41 7.16
C LYS A 347 -5.27 11.28 8.34
N PHE A 348 -5.47 12.10 9.35
CA PHE A 348 -4.69 12.03 10.59
C PHE A 348 -5.19 10.91 11.53
N HIS A 349 -6.44 10.49 11.41
CA HIS A 349 -7.05 9.42 12.22
C HIS A 349 -7.97 8.53 11.38
N LYS A 350 -8.31 7.32 11.87
CA LYS A 350 -9.27 6.42 11.17
C LYS A 350 -10.64 7.07 10.90
N ASN A 351 -10.99 8.06 11.72
CA ASN A 351 -12.24 8.79 11.66
C ASN A 351 -12.01 10.28 11.31
N GLY A 352 -10.77 10.76 11.19
CA GLY A 352 -10.48 12.19 11.11
C GLY A 352 -9.64 12.54 9.89
N THR A 353 -10.11 13.51 9.12
CA THR A 353 -9.39 14.10 7.97
C THR A 353 -9.30 15.61 8.15
N ALA A 354 -8.14 16.22 7.93
CA ALA A 354 -7.97 17.67 7.93
C ALA A 354 -7.32 18.09 6.61
N GLY A 355 -7.74 19.19 6.02
CA GLY A 355 -7.30 19.55 4.67
C GLY A 355 -7.39 21.03 4.36
N ILE A 356 -6.85 21.35 3.18
CA ILE A 356 -6.88 22.68 2.58
C ILE A 356 -7.44 22.60 1.17
N GLY A 357 -8.01 23.68 0.68
CA GLY A 357 -8.52 23.77 -0.67
C GLY A 357 -8.49 25.18 -1.21
N ALA A 358 -8.60 25.29 -2.52
CA ALA A 358 -8.79 26.54 -3.24
C ALA A 358 -10.09 26.45 -4.04
N SER A 359 -10.80 27.57 -4.15
CA SER A 359 -12.01 27.67 -4.94
C SER A 359 -11.97 28.83 -5.91
N TYR A 360 -12.71 28.68 -6.99
CA TYR A 360 -12.87 29.67 -8.03
C TYR A 360 -14.36 29.99 -8.18
N LYS A 361 -14.69 31.28 -8.07
CA LYS A 361 -16.07 31.78 -8.14
C LYS A 361 -16.36 32.22 -9.57
N LEU A 362 -17.23 31.47 -10.23
CA LEU A 362 -17.75 31.78 -11.57
C LEU A 362 -19.12 32.45 -11.43
N GLY A 363 -19.28 33.65 -11.98
CA GLY A 363 -20.58 34.27 -12.20
C GLY A 363 -21.22 33.73 -13.46
N MET A 364 -22.53 33.45 -13.41
CA MET A 364 -23.33 32.91 -14.51
C MET A 364 -24.46 33.85 -14.94
N GLY A 365 -24.48 35.10 -14.44
CA GLY A 365 -25.50 36.11 -14.74
C GLY A 365 -26.75 36.06 -13.85
N THR A 366 -27.76 36.88 -14.17
CA THR A 366 -28.99 37.07 -13.38
C THR A 366 -30.17 36.31 -14.02
N GLY A 367 -30.22 34.99 -13.80
CA GLY A 367 -31.31 34.13 -14.27
C GLY A 367 -31.13 33.57 -15.67
N TRP A 368 -32.13 32.81 -16.15
CA TRP A 368 -32.07 32.03 -17.40
C TRP A 368 -32.02 32.87 -18.67
N ASN A 369 -32.42 34.15 -18.61
CA ASN A 369 -32.50 35.04 -19.76
C ASN A 369 -31.22 35.84 -20.01
N ASN A 370 -30.29 35.87 -19.04
CA ASN A 370 -29.05 36.65 -19.10
C ASN A 370 -27.87 35.82 -18.59
N ILE A 371 -27.47 34.80 -19.35
CA ILE A 371 -26.32 33.95 -19.02
C ILE A 371 -25.02 34.67 -19.41
N ALA A 372 -24.22 35.07 -18.42
CA ALA A 372 -22.93 35.69 -18.64
C ALA A 372 -21.87 35.03 -17.76
N ILE A 373 -20.77 34.58 -18.37
CA ILE A 373 -19.64 34.00 -17.65
C ILE A 373 -18.72 35.14 -17.21
N SER A 374 -18.57 35.32 -15.91
CA SER A 374 -17.69 36.36 -15.36
C SER A 374 -16.84 35.83 -14.20
N HIS A 375 -15.63 36.37 -14.05
CA HIS A 375 -14.80 36.13 -12.89
C HIS A 375 -15.38 36.87 -11.68
N GLN A 376 -15.68 36.14 -10.61
CA GLN A 376 -16.25 36.70 -9.36
C GLN A 376 -15.33 36.53 -8.15
N GLY A 377 -14.17 35.89 -8.33
CA GLY A 377 -13.12 35.82 -7.30
C GLY A 377 -12.55 34.43 -7.04
N MET A 378 -11.78 34.33 -5.97
CA MET A 378 -11.06 33.11 -5.56
C MET A 378 -11.20 32.90 -4.05
N GLY A 379 -11.17 31.66 -3.59
CA GLY A 379 -11.27 31.32 -2.17
C GLY A 379 -10.16 30.38 -1.72
N LEU A 380 -9.70 30.55 -0.49
CA LEU A 380 -8.89 29.59 0.23
C LEU A 380 -9.71 28.98 1.35
N ARG A 381 -9.57 27.67 1.57
CA ARG A 381 -10.39 26.91 2.49
C ARG A 381 -9.51 26.00 3.32
N SER A 382 -9.84 25.86 4.59
CA SER A 382 -9.30 24.86 5.50
C SER A 382 -10.47 24.12 6.14
N PHE A 383 -10.35 22.81 6.33
CA PHE A 383 -11.44 22.00 6.85
C PHE A 383 -10.95 20.83 7.70
N VAL A 384 -11.83 20.36 8.57
CA VAL A 384 -11.69 19.16 9.39
C VAL A 384 -12.99 18.38 9.29
N ASP A 385 -12.88 17.12 8.87
CA ASP A 385 -13.95 16.12 8.85
C ASP A 385 -13.74 15.11 9.98
N TRP A 386 -14.76 14.87 10.79
CA TRP A 386 -14.78 13.81 11.80
C TRP A 386 -15.95 12.86 11.58
N LYS A 387 -15.65 11.58 11.37
CA LYS A 387 -16.62 10.50 11.17
C LYS A 387 -17.38 10.24 12.47
N LEU A 388 -18.70 10.40 12.42
CA LEU A 388 -19.60 10.06 13.52
C LEU A 388 -19.94 8.57 13.47
N LYS A 389 -20.85 8.20 12.56
CA LYS A 389 -21.36 6.83 12.41
C LYS A 389 -21.78 6.59 10.96
N GLY A 390 -21.51 5.39 10.45
CA GLY A 390 -21.86 5.00 9.09
C GLY A 390 -21.23 5.92 8.04
N THR A 391 -22.08 6.59 7.28
CA THR A 391 -21.72 7.54 6.21
C THR A 391 -21.74 9.00 6.64
N PHE A 392 -22.03 9.30 7.90
CA PHE A 392 -22.17 10.66 8.42
C PHE A 392 -20.90 11.17 9.11
N PHE A 393 -20.59 12.43 8.85
CA PHE A 393 -19.41 13.14 9.34
C PHE A 393 -19.83 14.53 9.82
N VAL A 394 -19.15 15.04 10.86
CA VAL A 394 -19.15 16.46 11.20
C VAL A 394 -18.05 17.13 10.40
N ASN A 395 -18.36 18.26 9.77
CA ASN A 395 -17.40 19.09 9.05
C ASN A 395 -17.30 20.45 9.75
N GLY A 396 -16.09 20.91 10.00
CA GLY A 396 -15.81 22.29 10.43
C GLY A 396 -14.71 22.88 9.56
N GLY A 397 -14.74 24.18 9.26
CA GLY A 397 -13.74 24.78 8.41
C GLY A 397 -13.73 26.30 8.42
N PHE A 398 -12.61 26.88 7.99
CA PHE A 398 -12.45 28.31 7.79
C PHE A 398 -12.17 28.60 6.33
N GLU A 399 -12.80 29.64 5.80
CA GLU A 399 -12.63 30.07 4.41
C GLU A 399 -12.29 31.54 4.35
N GLN A 400 -11.44 31.90 3.40
CA GLN A 400 -11.12 33.28 3.05
C GLN A 400 -11.44 33.45 1.58
N ASN A 401 -12.42 34.28 1.26
CA ASN A 401 -12.88 34.51 -0.11
C ASN A 401 -12.43 35.91 -0.54
N TYR A 402 -11.65 35.99 -1.61
CA TYR A 402 -11.37 37.22 -2.33
C TYR A 402 -12.45 37.43 -3.39
N VAL A 403 -13.14 38.56 -3.34
CA VAL A 403 -14.24 38.91 -4.24
C VAL A 403 -13.78 40.04 -5.16
N SER A 404 -13.82 39.81 -6.47
CA SER A 404 -13.23 40.71 -7.49
C SER A 404 -14.19 41.75 -8.07
N THR A 405 -15.45 41.79 -7.61
CA THR A 405 -16.48 42.63 -8.22
C THR A 405 -16.39 44.06 -7.67
N ILE A 406 -15.82 44.95 -8.49
CA ILE A 406 -15.79 46.40 -8.30
C ILE A 406 -17.09 46.96 -8.85
N THR A 407 -17.97 47.50 -8.00
CA THR A 407 -19.20 48.12 -8.47
C THR A 407 -19.20 49.65 -8.43
N HIS A 408 -18.40 50.35 -7.61
CA HIS A 408 -18.34 51.82 -7.56
C HIS A 408 -16.92 52.33 -7.25
N SER A 409 -16.50 53.45 -7.86
CA SER A 409 -15.20 54.12 -7.65
C SER A 409 -15.01 54.70 -6.25
N ASP A 410 -16.11 54.93 -5.52
CA ASP A 410 -16.09 55.74 -4.28
C ASP A 410 -15.88 54.91 -3.00
N GLN A 411 -15.74 53.58 -3.11
CA GLN A 411 -15.41 52.67 -2.00
C GLN A 411 -13.99 52.07 -2.09
N LEU A 412 -13.16 52.55 -3.03
CA LEU A 412 -11.81 52.06 -3.29
C LEU A 412 -10.76 52.44 -2.22
N LYS A 413 -11.07 53.33 -1.26
CA LYS A 413 -10.05 53.79 -0.31
C LYS A 413 -9.75 52.83 0.84
N ASP A 414 -10.67 51.93 1.23
CA ASP A 414 -10.47 51.04 2.39
C ASP A 414 -10.88 49.56 2.21
N TRP A 415 -11.40 49.14 1.04
CA TRP A 415 -11.90 47.78 0.88
C TRP A 415 -10.81 46.77 0.48
N LYS A 416 -10.47 45.85 1.38
CA LYS A 416 -9.44 44.81 1.18
C LYS A 416 -9.90 43.58 0.36
N GLY A 417 -11.15 43.51 -0.11
CA GLY A 417 -11.66 42.45 -0.98
C GLY A 417 -11.77 41.03 -0.37
N TRP A 418 -11.24 40.81 0.85
CA TRP A 418 -11.24 39.52 1.53
C TRP A 418 -12.36 39.39 2.56
N GLN A 419 -13.05 38.25 2.54
CA GLN A 419 -14.13 37.91 3.45
C GLN A 419 -13.86 36.56 4.14
N GLY A 420 -13.95 36.54 5.46
CA GLY A 420 -13.79 35.33 6.26
C GLY A 420 -15.12 34.61 6.48
N SER A 421 -15.12 33.28 6.38
CA SER A 421 -16.26 32.43 6.75
C SER A 421 -15.80 31.38 7.76
N ALA A 422 -16.63 31.14 8.77
CA ALA A 422 -16.39 30.09 9.76
C ALA A 422 -17.56 29.11 9.69
N LEU A 423 -17.27 27.89 9.25
CA LEU A 423 -18.26 26.90 8.87
C LEU A 423 -18.29 25.74 9.86
N LEU A 424 -19.48 25.31 10.23
CA LEU A 424 -19.71 24.04 10.92
C LEU A 424 -20.96 23.37 10.37
N GLY A 425 -20.94 22.06 10.21
CA GLY A 425 -22.13 21.33 9.83
C GLY A 425 -21.91 19.83 9.69
N ILE A 426 -22.78 19.21 8.91
CA ILE A 426 -22.83 17.77 8.73
C ILE A 426 -22.64 17.40 7.26
N SER A 427 -21.99 16.27 7.03
CA SER A 427 -21.82 15.73 5.69
C SER A 427 -22.14 14.24 5.62
N LYS A 428 -22.64 13.82 4.47
CA LYS A 428 -22.94 12.43 4.14
C LYS A 428 -22.10 12.02 2.95
N LYS A 429 -21.18 11.07 3.17
CA LYS A 429 -20.32 10.50 2.12
C LYS A 429 -20.89 9.18 1.62
N TYR A 430 -21.15 9.07 0.33
CA TYR A 430 -21.71 7.87 -0.31
C TYR A 430 -20.81 7.35 -1.43
N LYS A 431 -20.86 6.05 -1.69
CA LYS A 431 -20.05 5.43 -2.75
C LYS A 431 -20.74 5.65 -4.09
N VAL A 432 -20.05 6.29 -5.04
CA VAL A 432 -20.54 6.47 -6.42
C VAL A 432 -19.96 5.39 -7.32
N SER A 433 -18.66 5.11 -7.19
CA SER A 433 -17.98 4.04 -7.93
C SER A 433 -16.91 3.36 -7.07
N ALA A 434 -16.18 2.39 -7.63
CA ALA A 434 -15.04 1.75 -6.95
C ALA A 434 -13.92 2.74 -6.59
N LYS A 435 -13.79 3.85 -7.32
CA LYS A 435 -12.70 4.84 -7.19
C LYS A 435 -13.18 6.25 -6.84
N MET A 436 -14.48 6.45 -6.64
CA MET A 436 -15.04 7.79 -6.41
C MET A 436 -16.15 7.73 -5.36
N LYS A 437 -16.08 8.67 -4.41
CA LYS A 437 -17.08 8.86 -3.37
C LYS A 437 -17.72 10.22 -3.52
N GLY A 438 -19.05 10.24 -3.57
CA GLY A 438 -19.83 11.46 -3.49
C GLY A 438 -19.92 11.96 -2.05
N ASN A 439 -20.08 13.26 -1.89
CA ASN A 439 -20.20 13.94 -0.61
C ASN A 439 -21.26 15.03 -0.72
N ILE A 440 -22.24 15.04 0.18
CA ILE A 440 -23.20 16.13 0.33
C ILE A 440 -22.99 16.75 1.71
N MET A 441 -22.83 18.07 1.76
CA MET A 441 -22.53 18.81 3.00
C MET A 441 -23.54 19.93 3.20
N VAL A 442 -24.07 20.03 4.41
CA VAL A 442 -24.88 21.16 4.86
C VAL A 442 -24.08 21.86 5.96
N LEU A 443 -23.75 23.12 5.74
CA LEU A 443 -22.86 23.91 6.58
C LEU A 443 -23.56 25.20 7.00
N TYR A 444 -23.33 25.60 8.25
CA TYR A 444 -23.73 26.88 8.79
C TYR A 444 -22.52 27.80 8.90
N ASP A 445 -22.64 29.02 8.40
CA ASP A 445 -21.61 30.06 8.42
C ASP A 445 -21.90 31.09 9.50
N PHE A 446 -21.11 31.05 10.57
CA PHE A 446 -21.25 31.96 11.71
C PHE A 446 -20.81 33.39 11.38
N LEU A 447 -20.03 33.59 10.31
CA LEU A 447 -19.55 34.91 9.90
C LEU A 447 -20.37 35.48 8.73
N ALA A 448 -21.42 34.79 8.27
CA ALA A 448 -22.22 35.20 7.12
C ALA A 448 -22.76 36.64 7.20
N LYS A 449 -23.15 37.09 8.39
CA LYS A 449 -23.68 38.46 8.64
C LYS A 449 -22.59 39.55 8.61
N ARG A 450 -21.31 39.18 8.73
CA ARG A 450 -20.16 40.10 8.66
C ARG A 450 -19.65 40.28 7.23
N ASN A 451 -20.05 39.42 6.31
CA ASN A 451 -19.67 39.55 4.90
C ASN A 451 -20.42 40.72 4.27
N MET A 452 -19.73 41.47 3.41
CA MET A 452 -20.31 42.58 2.65
C MET A 452 -20.23 42.30 1.15
N PRO A 453 -21.34 41.91 0.49
CA PRO A 453 -22.70 41.85 1.02
C PRO A 453 -22.99 40.61 1.87
N SER A 454 -24.07 40.67 2.65
CA SER A 454 -24.53 39.58 3.50
C SER A 454 -24.80 38.33 2.66
N THR A 455 -24.13 37.24 3.02
CA THR A 455 -24.28 35.93 2.35
C THR A 455 -25.26 35.04 3.12
N SER A 456 -25.86 34.06 2.45
CA SER A 456 -26.71 33.09 3.16
C SER A 456 -25.90 32.32 4.22
N PRO A 457 -26.39 32.22 5.47
CA PRO A 457 -25.72 31.50 6.53
C PRO A 457 -25.73 29.98 6.30
N ILE A 458 -26.63 29.46 5.47
CA ILE A 458 -26.69 28.02 5.15
C ILE A 458 -26.06 27.78 3.79
N LYS A 459 -25.03 26.94 3.76
CA LYS A 459 -24.31 26.53 2.54
C LYS A 459 -24.56 25.05 2.28
N LEU A 460 -25.07 24.72 1.09
CA LEU A 460 -25.17 23.36 0.58
C LEU A 460 -24.03 23.12 -0.41
N ARG A 461 -23.30 22.02 -0.23
CA ARG A 461 -22.19 21.64 -1.12
C ARG A 461 -22.34 20.21 -1.58
N ILE A 462 -22.01 19.99 -2.84
CA ILE A 462 -21.94 18.66 -3.44
C ILE A 462 -20.51 18.48 -3.93
N GLY A 463 -19.86 17.38 -3.54
CA GLY A 463 -18.47 17.12 -3.88
C GLY A 463 -18.16 15.68 -4.13
N TYR A 464 -16.95 15.46 -4.61
CA TYR A 464 -16.40 14.15 -4.95
C TYR A 464 -15.01 14.01 -4.34
N ASN A 465 -14.72 12.84 -3.77
CA ASN A 465 -13.42 12.46 -3.26
C ASN A 465 -12.92 11.21 -4.00
N PHE A 466 -11.62 11.17 -4.27
CA PHE A 466 -10.92 10.12 -5.01
C PHE A 466 -9.97 9.33 -4.11
#